data_AF-A0A920PW16-F1
#
_entry.id   AF-A0A920PW16-F1
#
_cell.length_a   1.000
_cell.length_b   1.000
_cell.length_c   1.000
_cell.angle_alpha   90.00
_cell.angle_beta   90.00
_cell.angle_gamma   90.00
#
_symmetry.space_group_name_H-M   'P 1'
#
loop_
_entity.id
_entity.type
_entity.pdbx_description
1 polymer ?
#
loop_
_entity_poly.entity_id
_entity_poly.type
_entity_poly.pdbx_seq_one_letter_code
_entity_poly.pdbx_strand_id
1 'polypeptide(L)'
;MIHVGHAIAAIRAGYCEVALITTARQAVRQVSVPGDGNLPFSQYEAPYGIIGAPINYFPLLAPVHALLRRRQNPTRNGRDSRGYSQMGQPNPKTLMYDTPMSFDEYHDSRWVSWPFHLFDCCLVTDSEQL
;
A
#
# COMPACT_ATOMS: atom_id res chain seq x y z
N MET A 1 -8.00 3.95 10.42
CA MET A 1 -7.35 4.23 11.72
C MET A 1 -8.12 5.24 12.56
N ILE A 2 -8.58 6.38 12.01
CA ILE A 2 -9.31 7.42 12.77
C ILE A 2 -10.60 6.87 13.44
N HIS A 3 -11.39 6.05 12.74
CA HIS A 3 -12.65 5.51 13.26
C HIS A 3 -12.49 4.67 14.55
N VAL A 4 -11.42 3.88 14.65
CA VAL A 4 -11.14 3.06 15.84
C VAL A 4 -10.76 3.94 17.03
N GLY A 5 -9.92 4.94 16.80
CA GLY A 5 -9.54 5.91 17.84
C GLY A 5 -10.74 6.66 18.40
N HIS A 6 -11.64 7.13 17.53
CA HIS A 6 -12.88 7.78 17.95
C HIS A 6 -13.83 6.83 18.70
N ALA A 7 -13.97 5.58 18.25
CA ALA A 7 -14.80 4.60 18.95
C ALA A 7 -14.28 4.32 20.36
N ILE A 8 -12.97 4.14 20.53
CA ILE A 8 -12.36 3.94 21.85
C ILE A 8 -12.56 5.18 22.74
N ALA A 9 -12.38 6.38 22.19
CA ALA A 9 -12.60 7.62 22.94
C ALA A 9 -14.05 7.77 23.38
N ALA A 10 -15.03 7.47 22.52
CA ALA A 10 -16.45 7.55 22.82
C ALA A 10 -16.88 6.54 23.90
N ILE A 11 -16.35 5.32 23.86
CA ILE A 11 -16.61 4.31 24.89
C ILE A 11 -16.03 4.73 26.24
N ARG A 12 -14.78 5.21 26.25
CA ARG A 12 -14.14 5.68 27.50
C ARG A 12 -14.81 6.91 28.11
N ALA A 13 -15.39 7.78 27.28
CA ALA A 13 -16.14 8.95 27.76
C ALA A 13 -17.56 8.60 28.23
N GLY A 14 -18.00 7.34 28.07
CA GLY A 14 -19.34 6.91 28.45
C GLY A 14 -20.44 7.35 27.47
N TYR A 15 -20.08 7.77 26.25
CA TYR A 15 -21.06 8.15 25.22
C TYR A 15 -21.69 6.95 24.52
N CYS A 16 -21.00 5.81 24.48
CA CYS A 16 -21.54 4.55 23.95
C CYS A 16 -20.90 3.33 24.64
N GLU A 17 -21.62 2.22 24.68
CA GLU A 17 -21.07 0.94 25.18
C GLU A 17 -20.59 0.04 24.04
N VAL A 18 -21.24 0.13 22.87
CA VAL A 18 -20.96 -0.67 21.68
C VAL A 18 -20.88 0.25 20.47
N ALA A 19 -19.81 0.10 19.68
CA ALA A 19 -19.60 0.85 18.44
C ALA A 19 -19.37 -0.11 17.27
N LEU A 20 -20.20 0.01 16.23
CA LEU A 20 -20.03 -0.71 14.97
C LEU A 20 -19.17 0.13 14.02
N ILE A 21 -18.06 -0.43 13.55
CA ILE A 21 -17.20 0.19 12.54
C ILE A 21 -17.28 -0.65 11.28
N THR A 22 -17.86 -0.08 10.23
CA THR A 22 -17.88 -0.70 8.90
C THR A 22 -17.00 0.12 7.97
N THR A 23 -16.20 -0.56 7.16
CA THR A 23 -15.45 0.07 6.08
C THR A 23 -15.70 -0.75 4.83
N ALA A 24 -16.50 -0.21 3.92
CA ALA A 24 -16.61 -0.73 2.57
C ALA A 24 -15.71 0.10 1.66
N ARG A 25 -14.96 -0.57 0.80
CA ARG A 25 -14.20 0.10 -0.26
C ARG A 25 -14.51 -0.59 -1.57
N GLN A 26 -15.03 0.20 -2.49
CA GLN A 26 -15.10 -0.18 -3.88
C GLN A 26 -13.78 0.22 -4.56
N ALA A 27 -13.16 -0.70 -5.28
CA ALA A 27 -12.07 -0.53 -6.23
C ALA A 27 -12.61 0.18 -7.48
N VAL A 28 -13.14 1.39 -7.29
CA VAL A 28 -13.55 2.22 -8.41
C VAL A 28 -12.29 2.65 -9.16
N ARG A 29 -12.33 2.58 -10.50
CA ARG A 29 -11.34 3.25 -11.35
C ARG A 29 -11.29 4.71 -10.89
N GLN A 30 -10.13 5.13 -10.37
CA GLN A 30 -9.92 6.51 -9.90
C GLN A 30 -10.28 7.45 -11.06
N VAL A 31 -11.43 8.11 -10.97
CA VAL A 31 -11.76 9.23 -11.84
C VAL A 31 -10.83 10.35 -11.41
N SER A 32 -10.12 10.95 -12.36
CA SER A 32 -9.21 12.06 -12.08
C SER A 32 -10.04 13.25 -11.59
N VAL A 33 -10.18 13.39 -10.27
CA VAL A 33 -10.81 14.57 -9.67
C VAL A 33 -9.78 15.69 -9.71
N PRO A 34 -10.09 16.87 -10.27
CA PRO A 34 -9.19 18.02 -10.20
C PRO A 34 -8.89 18.31 -8.72
N GLY A 35 -7.62 18.20 -8.34
CA GLY A 35 -7.19 18.53 -6.99
C GLY A 35 -7.38 20.02 -6.71
N ASP A 36 -7.65 20.37 -5.46
CA ASP A 36 -7.63 21.77 -5.03
C ASP A 36 -6.23 22.34 -5.25
N GLY A 37 -6.13 23.41 -6.05
CA GLY A 37 -4.88 24.06 -6.43
C GLY A 37 -4.13 24.68 -5.25
N ASN A 38 -4.78 24.89 -4.10
CA ASN A 38 -4.14 25.40 -2.88
C ASN A 38 -3.50 24.30 -2.02
N LEU A 39 -3.70 23.03 -2.36
CA LEU A 39 -3.05 21.95 -1.62
C LEU A 39 -1.57 21.84 -2.03
N PRO A 40 -0.66 21.58 -1.09
CA PRO A 40 0.75 21.35 -1.39
C PRO A 40 0.96 20.26 -2.45
N PHE A 41 0.11 19.23 -2.45
CA PHE A 41 0.11 18.17 -3.46
C PHE A 41 -0.02 18.74 -4.89
N SER A 42 -0.98 19.63 -5.12
CA SER A 42 -1.28 20.18 -6.45
C SER A 42 -0.17 21.13 -6.95
N GLN A 43 0.59 21.75 -6.04
CA GLN A 43 1.63 22.73 -6.38
C GLN A 43 3.03 22.13 -6.48
N TYR A 44 3.35 21.15 -5.62
CA TYR A 44 4.72 20.65 -5.46
C TYR A 44 4.89 19.17 -5.82
N GLU A 45 3.82 18.37 -5.89
CA GLU A 45 3.91 16.93 -6.18
C GLU A 45 3.36 16.61 -7.58
N ALA A 46 2.12 17.02 -7.85
CA ALA A 46 1.43 16.74 -9.11
C ALA A 46 2.18 17.25 -10.36
N PRO A 47 2.76 18.48 -10.39
CA PRO A 47 3.50 18.96 -11.57
C PRO A 47 4.76 18.15 -11.90
N TYR A 48 5.31 17.45 -10.91
CA TYR A 48 6.52 16.63 -11.05
C TYR A 48 6.19 15.13 -11.26
N GLY A 49 4.93 14.79 -11.52
CA GLY A 49 4.50 13.41 -11.79
C GLY A 49 4.44 12.52 -10.53
N ILE A 50 4.52 13.11 -9.34
CA ILE A 50 4.36 12.44 -8.05
C ILE A 50 2.85 12.30 -7.80
N ILE A 51 2.22 11.36 -8.52
CA ILE A 51 0.76 11.18 -8.53
C ILE A 51 0.43 9.74 -8.16
N GLY A 52 0.11 9.53 -6.88
CA GLY A 52 -0.41 8.28 -6.34
C GLY A 52 0.66 7.30 -5.86
N ALA A 53 0.21 6.25 -5.18
CA ALA A 53 1.07 5.12 -4.85
C ALA A 53 1.29 4.25 -6.11
N PRO A 54 2.49 3.68 -6.32
CA PRO A 54 3.67 3.72 -5.43
C PRO A 54 4.63 4.88 -5.70
N ILE A 55 4.43 5.68 -6.76
CA ILE A 55 5.41 6.69 -7.19
C ILE A 55 5.64 7.79 -6.12
N ASN A 56 4.66 8.07 -5.28
CA ASN A 56 4.78 9.00 -4.15
C ASN A 56 5.84 8.59 -3.12
N TYR A 57 6.20 7.31 -3.05
CA TYR A 57 7.24 6.83 -2.13
C TYR A 57 8.66 6.94 -2.74
N PHE A 58 8.78 7.18 -4.04
CA PHE A 58 10.06 7.31 -4.75
C PHE A 58 11.00 8.37 -4.14
N PRO A 59 10.57 9.63 -3.90
CA PRO A 59 11.48 10.69 -3.51
C PRO A 59 12.08 10.47 -2.11
N LEU A 60 11.33 9.81 -1.22
CA LEU A 60 11.79 9.44 0.11
C LEU A 60 12.74 8.23 0.08
N LEU A 61 12.45 7.26 -0.80
CA LEU A 61 13.16 5.99 -0.80
C LEU A 61 14.38 5.96 -1.71
N ALA A 62 14.49 6.79 -2.74
CA ALA A 62 15.68 6.84 -3.58
C ALA A 62 16.96 7.25 -2.82
N PRO A 63 16.96 8.30 -1.97
CA PRO A 63 18.12 8.67 -1.16
C PRO A 63 18.40 7.65 -0.05
N VAL A 64 17.35 7.16 0.63
CA VAL A 64 17.47 6.13 1.67
C VAL A 64 18.02 4.84 1.06
N HIS A 65 17.54 4.42 -0.11
CA HIS A 65 18.03 3.24 -0.82
C HIS A 65 19.47 3.44 -1.32
N ALA A 66 19.87 4.64 -1.77
CA ALA A 66 21.27 4.93 -2.11
C ALA A 66 22.20 4.83 -0.89
N LEU A 67 21.75 5.33 0.27
CA LEU A 67 22.46 5.18 1.55
C LEU A 67 22.49 3.72 2.03
N LEU A 68 21.37 3.01 1.88
CA LEU A 68 21.24 1.60 2.24
C LEU A 68 21.94 0.67 1.25
N ARG A 69 22.14 1.03 -0.02
CA ARG A 69 22.95 0.26 -1.00
C ARG A 69 24.40 0.12 -0.57
N ARG A 70 24.93 1.06 0.23
CA ARG A 70 26.23 0.89 0.87
C ARG A 70 26.22 -0.19 1.96
N ARG A 71 25.05 -0.67 2.39
CA ARG A 71 24.85 -1.58 3.54
C ARG A 71 23.97 -2.80 3.26
N GLN A 72 23.22 -2.87 2.16
CA GLN A 72 22.19 -3.88 1.93
C GLN A 72 22.19 -4.36 0.47
N ASN A 73 22.13 -5.68 0.33
CA ASN A 73 21.96 -6.36 -0.96
C ASN A 73 20.52 -6.16 -1.47
N PRO A 74 20.31 -6.01 -2.80
CA PRO A 74 18.99 -5.92 -3.44
C PRO A 74 18.03 -7.07 -3.07
N THR A 75 18.58 -8.17 -2.57
CA THR A 75 17.86 -9.39 -2.20
C THR A 75 16.99 -9.27 -0.95
N ARG A 76 17.09 -8.20 -0.18
CA ARG A 76 16.25 -8.02 1.03
C ARG A 76 14.81 -7.65 0.68
N ASN A 77 14.59 -6.81 -0.34
CA ASN A 77 13.24 -6.36 -0.72
C ASN A 77 12.38 -7.56 -1.19
N GLY A 78 12.95 -8.44 -2.03
CA GLY A 78 12.26 -9.65 -2.49
C GLY A 78 12.04 -10.74 -1.43
N ARG A 79 12.59 -10.59 -0.21
CA ARG A 79 12.25 -11.49 0.92
C ARG A 79 11.01 -11.01 1.67
N ASP A 80 10.80 -9.70 1.76
CA ASP A 80 9.67 -9.10 2.48
C ASP A 80 8.37 -9.28 1.69
N SER A 81 8.39 -8.98 0.39
CA SER A 81 7.23 -9.19 -0.50
C SER A 81 6.76 -10.65 -0.54
N ARG A 82 7.69 -11.61 -0.62
CA ARG A 82 7.38 -13.05 -0.49
C ARG A 82 6.79 -13.42 0.87
N GLY A 83 7.24 -12.77 1.94
CA GLY A 83 6.69 -12.96 3.28
C GLY A 83 5.19 -12.65 3.29
N TYR A 84 4.77 -11.51 2.73
CA TYR A 84 3.36 -11.15 2.66
C TYR A 84 2.53 -12.11 1.79
N SER A 85 3.06 -12.54 0.63
CA SER A 85 2.37 -13.51 -0.23
C SER A 85 2.18 -14.85 0.48
N GLN A 86 3.22 -15.37 1.13
CA GLN A 86 3.17 -16.66 1.86
C GLN A 86 2.30 -16.59 3.12
N MET A 87 2.30 -15.45 3.83
CA MET A 87 1.44 -15.24 5.00
C MET A 87 -0.05 -15.08 4.64
N GLY A 88 -0.36 -14.75 3.39
CA GLY A 88 -1.74 -14.73 2.87
C GLY A 88 -2.29 -16.10 2.48
N GLN A 89 -1.42 -17.09 2.20
CA GLN A 89 -1.81 -18.45 1.79
C GLN A 89 -2.62 -19.26 2.80
N PRO A 90 -2.49 -19.13 4.14
CA PRO A 90 -3.39 -19.86 5.03
C PRO A 90 -4.81 -19.28 5.07
N ASN A 91 -5.06 -18.11 4.48
CA ASN A 91 -6.38 -17.47 4.50
C ASN A 91 -7.11 -17.70 3.15
N PRO A 92 -8.19 -18.49 3.12
CA PRO A 92 -8.94 -18.78 1.89
C PRO A 92 -9.63 -17.54 1.29
N LYS A 93 -9.70 -16.43 2.03
CA LYS A 93 -10.23 -15.15 1.55
C LYS A 93 -9.17 -14.29 0.87
N THR A 94 -7.95 -14.76 0.69
CA THR A 94 -6.90 -13.98 0.04
C THR A 94 -7.01 -14.11 -1.49
N LEU A 95 -6.96 -12.99 -2.22
CA LEU A 95 -7.07 -13.00 -3.69
C LEU A 95 -5.93 -13.80 -4.37
N MET A 96 -4.76 -13.90 -3.73
CA MET A 96 -3.59 -14.66 -4.20
C MET A 96 -3.39 -15.98 -3.45
N TYR A 97 -4.46 -16.59 -2.93
CA TYR A 97 -4.38 -17.82 -2.13
C TYR A 97 -3.63 -18.96 -2.86
N ASP A 98 -3.93 -19.21 -4.13
CA ASP A 98 -3.36 -20.32 -4.93
C ASP A 98 -2.09 -19.94 -5.71
N THR A 99 -1.53 -18.75 -5.51
CA THR A 99 -0.40 -18.27 -6.31
C THR A 99 0.86 -18.14 -5.44
N PRO A 100 1.61 -19.23 -5.21
CA PRO A 100 2.92 -19.15 -4.61
C PRO A 100 3.89 -18.42 -5.55
N MET A 101 4.73 -17.56 -4.98
CA MET A 101 5.71 -16.79 -5.74
C MET A 101 7.11 -17.08 -5.25
N SER A 102 7.99 -17.40 -6.19
CA SER A 102 9.41 -17.60 -5.95
C SER A 102 10.18 -16.27 -5.94
N PHE A 103 11.44 -16.32 -5.51
CA PHE A 103 12.29 -15.13 -5.44
C PHE A 103 12.68 -14.61 -6.83
N ASP A 104 12.90 -15.51 -7.77
CA ASP A 104 13.35 -15.18 -9.11
C ASP A 104 12.19 -14.57 -9.92
N GLU A 105 10.98 -15.12 -9.78
CA GLU A 105 9.76 -14.54 -10.36
C GLU A 105 9.49 -13.11 -9.86
N TYR A 106 9.86 -12.81 -8.62
CA TYR A 106 9.78 -11.45 -8.09
C TYR A 106 10.76 -10.50 -8.82
N HIS A 107 12.01 -10.91 -9.00
CA HIS A 107 13.03 -10.08 -9.65
C HIS A 107 12.83 -9.93 -11.15
N ASP A 108 12.25 -10.93 -11.80
CA ASP A 108 11.87 -10.90 -13.21
C ASP A 108 10.59 -10.08 -13.45
N SER A 109 9.84 -9.77 -12.40
CA SER A 109 8.62 -8.96 -12.52
C SER A 109 8.92 -7.53 -12.94
N ARG A 110 7.98 -6.93 -13.69
CA ARG A 110 8.16 -5.56 -14.20
C ARG A 110 8.36 -4.55 -13.06
N TRP A 111 9.23 -3.58 -13.32
CA TRP A 111 9.33 -2.38 -12.50
C TRP A 111 8.06 -1.54 -12.63
N VAL A 112 7.50 -1.11 -11.49
CA VAL A 112 6.40 -0.13 -11.47
C VAL A 112 6.95 1.27 -11.28
N SER A 113 7.84 1.42 -10.30
CA SER A 113 8.58 2.62 -9.98
C SER A 113 9.85 2.15 -9.29
N TRP A 114 11.04 2.48 -9.79
CA TRP A 114 12.28 2.06 -9.11
C TRP A 114 12.30 2.60 -7.66
N PRO A 115 12.56 1.83 -6.58
CA PRO A 115 13.07 0.45 -6.52
C PRO A 115 11.98 -0.61 -6.22
N PHE A 116 10.73 -0.35 -6.58
CA PHE A 116 9.58 -1.24 -6.43
C PHE A 116 9.26 -2.05 -7.68
N HIS A 117 9.16 -3.35 -7.46
CA HIS A 117 8.62 -4.32 -8.41
C HIS A 117 7.10 -4.42 -8.28
N LEU A 118 6.45 -5.07 -9.24
CA LEU A 118 4.99 -5.24 -9.26
C LEU A 118 4.44 -5.83 -7.96
N PHE A 119 5.15 -6.80 -7.39
CA PHE A 119 4.73 -7.53 -6.21
C PHE A 119 5.04 -6.83 -4.88
N ASP A 120 5.70 -5.66 -4.91
CA ASP A 120 5.75 -4.75 -3.76
C ASP A 120 4.47 -3.91 -3.64
N CYS A 121 3.64 -3.88 -4.68
CA CYS A 121 2.41 -3.11 -4.68
C CYS A 121 1.23 -3.98 -4.26
N CYS A 122 0.53 -3.58 -3.21
CA CYS A 122 -0.71 -4.22 -2.81
C CYS A 122 -1.73 -4.20 -3.94
N LEU A 123 -2.47 -5.29 -4.10
CA LEU A 123 -3.57 -5.38 -5.03
C LEU A 123 -4.67 -4.40 -4.63
N VAL A 124 -5.27 -3.76 -5.62
CA VAL A 124 -6.50 -3.00 -5.42
C VAL A 124 -7.65 -3.99 -5.48
N THR A 125 -8.31 -4.21 -4.34
CA THR A 125 -9.38 -5.20 -4.20
C THR A 125 -10.69 -4.53 -3.75
N ASP A 126 -11.79 -4.96 -4.34
CA ASP A 126 -13.14 -4.68 -3.83
C ASP A 126 -13.36 -5.49 -2.54
N SER A 127 -13.85 -4.84 -1.48
CA SER A 127 -14.12 -5.54 -0.22
C SER A 127 -15.32 -6.49 -0.28
N GLU A 128 -16.09 -6.48 -1.38
CA GLU A 128 -17.32 -7.27 -1.55
C GLU A 128 -17.14 -8.56 -2.37
N GLN A 129 -15.94 -8.84 -2.88
CA GLN A 129 -15.66 -10.02 -3.70
C GLN A 129 -15.20 -11.26 -2.89
N LEU A 130 -15.43 -11.27 -1.56
CA LEU A 130 -15.03 -12.33 -0.61
C LEU A 130 -16.11 -12.59 0.44
#